data_AF-A0A135SZM8-F1
#
_entry.id   AF-A0A135SZM8-F1
#
_cell.length_a   1.000
_cell.length_b   1.000
_cell.length_c   1.000
_cell.angle_alpha   90.00
_cell.angle_beta   90.00
_cell.angle_gamma   90.00
#
_symmetry.space_group_name_H-M   'P 1'
#
loop_
_entity.id
_entity.type
_entity.pdbx_description
1 polymer ?
#
loop_
_entity_poly.entity_id
_entity_poly.type
_entity_poly.pdbx_seq_one_letter_code
_entity_poly.pdbx_strand_id
1 'polypeptide(L)'
;MSDDEQAPPDAEIGWQELQTENGDFYRVKADEYDISDPVEADECAASGPPFSNVQANWTVGSEGALSNDVQNQTATTWYKLEQAPWYRIYTWRLTINVQDTYDYSFTDKSGDSYRLNVLTLSETHYVDYNSSDPTIVSISGNWLGWEIVGQIALSPRREWGNRWL
;
A
#
# COMPACT_ATOMS: atom_id res chain seq x y z
N MET A 1 -31.52 -20.52 14.33
CA MET A 1 -30.78 -20.83 13.10
C MET A 1 -29.81 -19.69 12.95
N SER A 2 -28.52 -19.97 13.13
CA SER A 2 -27.48 -18.97 12.94
C SER A 2 -27.20 -18.91 11.45
N ASP A 3 -27.47 -17.78 10.81
CA ASP A 3 -26.94 -17.51 9.48
C ASP A 3 -25.44 -17.34 9.66
N ASP A 4 -24.68 -18.42 9.42
CA ASP A 4 -23.24 -18.34 9.23
C ASP A 4 -23.02 -17.58 7.92
N GLU A 5 -22.87 -16.26 8.02
CA GLU A 5 -22.56 -15.38 6.92
C GLU A 5 -21.26 -15.90 6.27
N GLN A 6 -21.35 -16.53 5.09
CA GLN A 6 -20.15 -17.07 4.42
C GLN A 6 -19.40 -15.92 3.75
N ALA A 7 -18.07 -15.93 3.90
CA ALA A 7 -17.21 -15.00 3.20
C ALA A 7 -17.44 -15.08 1.67
N PRO A 8 -17.45 -13.94 0.95
CA PRO A 8 -17.53 -13.96 -0.51
C PRO A 8 -16.34 -14.73 -1.13
N PRO A 9 -16.56 -15.54 -2.18
CA PRO A 9 -15.51 -16.36 -2.79
C PRO A 9 -14.39 -15.56 -3.46
N ASP A 10 -14.62 -14.28 -3.73
CA ASP A 10 -13.71 -13.32 -4.35
C ASP A 10 -13.00 -12.40 -3.35
N ALA A 11 -13.25 -12.56 -2.05
CA ALA A 11 -12.74 -11.67 -1.00
C ALA A 11 -11.20 -11.54 -0.97
N GLU A 12 -10.49 -12.57 -1.46
CA GLU A 12 -9.04 -12.75 -1.40
C GLU A 12 -8.33 -12.56 -2.75
N ILE A 13 -9.06 -12.35 -3.86
CA ILE A 13 -8.46 -12.18 -5.20
C ILE A 13 -7.87 -10.77 -5.36
N GLY A 14 -6.65 -10.69 -5.91
CA GLY A 14 -5.96 -9.44 -6.25
C GLY A 14 -5.27 -8.75 -5.07
N TRP A 15 -5.09 -9.45 -3.95
CA TRP A 15 -4.32 -8.96 -2.81
C TRP A 15 -2.87 -9.39 -2.91
N GLN A 16 -1.96 -8.44 -2.69
CA GLN A 16 -0.53 -8.70 -2.53
C GLN A 16 -0.17 -8.65 -1.04
N GLU A 17 0.37 -9.73 -0.50
CA GLU A 17 0.89 -9.78 0.88
C GLU A 17 2.32 -9.21 0.95
N LEU A 18 2.56 -8.38 1.96
CA LEU A 18 3.81 -7.69 2.22
C LEU A 18 4.14 -7.75 3.73
N GLN A 19 5.37 -7.37 4.08
CA GLN A 19 5.84 -7.34 5.46
C GLN A 19 6.31 -5.93 5.84
N THR A 20 5.91 -5.45 7.01
CA THR A 20 6.37 -4.17 7.57
C THR A 20 7.83 -4.28 7.99
N GLU A 21 8.49 -3.15 8.26
CA GLU A 21 9.87 -3.13 8.78
C GLU A 21 10.01 -3.83 10.13
N ASN A 22 8.94 -3.84 10.94
CA ASN A 22 8.90 -4.50 12.25
C ASN A 22 8.56 -5.99 12.16
N GLY A 23 8.28 -6.52 10.96
CA GLY A 23 8.07 -7.94 10.70
C GLY A 23 6.61 -8.40 10.68
N ASP A 24 5.65 -7.51 10.84
CA ASP A 24 4.21 -7.83 10.75
C ASP A 24 3.76 -7.89 9.29
N PHE A 25 2.80 -8.76 8.99
CA PHE A 25 2.23 -8.87 7.66
C PHE A 25 1.11 -7.85 7.45
N TYR A 26 0.97 -7.40 6.22
CA TYR A 26 -0.16 -6.61 5.73
C TYR A 26 -0.39 -6.97 4.26
N ARG A 27 -1.49 -6.48 3.67
CA ARG A 27 -1.75 -6.69 2.25
C ARG A 27 -2.33 -5.46 1.57
N VAL A 28 -2.10 -5.37 0.27
CA VAL A 28 -2.54 -4.26 -0.55
C VAL A 28 -3.30 -4.72 -1.78
N LYS A 29 -4.19 -3.87 -2.29
CA LYS A 29 -4.99 -4.13 -3.49
C LYS A 29 -5.40 -2.82 -4.17
N ALA A 30 -5.58 -2.86 -5.49
CA ALA A 30 -6.33 -1.86 -6.26
C ALA A 30 -7.58 -2.52 -6.86
N ASP A 31 -8.65 -1.75 -7.09
CA ASP A 31 -9.88 -2.31 -7.68
C ASP A 31 -9.76 -2.63 -9.18
N GLU A 32 -8.98 -1.84 -9.92
CA GLU A 32 -8.97 -1.91 -11.39
C GLU A 32 -7.76 -2.66 -11.98
N TYR A 33 -6.75 -2.97 -11.16
CA TYR A 33 -5.53 -3.66 -11.61
C TYR A 33 -4.90 -4.47 -10.48
N ASP A 34 -4.06 -5.43 -10.87
CA ASP A 34 -3.26 -6.20 -9.92
C ASP A 34 -1.99 -5.41 -9.57
N ILE A 35 -1.83 -5.04 -8.29
CA ILE A 35 -0.64 -4.30 -7.82
C ILE A 35 0.63 -5.17 -7.91
N SER A 36 0.49 -6.50 -7.95
CA SER A 36 1.62 -7.41 -8.09
C SER A 36 2.13 -7.54 -9.53
N ASP A 37 1.37 -7.08 -10.53
CA ASP A 37 1.79 -7.13 -11.92
C ASP A 37 2.93 -6.13 -12.17
N PRO A 38 4.01 -6.56 -12.85
CA PRO A 38 5.08 -5.65 -13.22
C PRO A 38 4.58 -4.65 -14.25
N VAL A 39 4.71 -3.37 -13.94
CA VAL A 39 4.48 -2.27 -14.87
C VAL A 39 5.79 -1.84 -15.50
N GLU A 40 5.75 -1.54 -16.79
CA GLU A 40 6.90 -0.98 -17.49
C GLU A 40 7.24 0.40 -16.90
N ALA A 41 8.52 0.66 -16.67
CA ALA A 41 8.99 1.86 -15.97
C ALA A 41 8.55 3.19 -16.63
N ASP A 42 8.23 3.16 -17.92
CA ASP A 42 7.78 4.32 -18.69
C ASP A 42 6.30 4.67 -18.47
N GLU A 43 5.52 3.82 -17.81
CA GLU A 43 4.08 4.03 -17.56
C GLU A 43 3.79 4.63 -16.17
N CYS A 44 4.79 4.64 -15.28
CA CYS A 44 4.69 5.05 -13.88
C CYS A 44 5.40 6.38 -13.62
N ALA A 45 4.93 7.45 -14.26
CA ALA A 45 5.46 8.79 -14.01
C ALA A 45 4.64 9.48 -12.92
N ALA A 46 5.21 9.59 -11.72
CA ALA A 46 4.74 10.53 -10.70
C ALA A 46 4.83 11.96 -11.26
N SER A 47 3.73 12.70 -11.26
CA SER A 47 3.69 14.07 -11.78
C SER A 47 4.28 15.11 -10.80
N GLY A 48 4.36 14.78 -9.51
CA GLY A 48 4.89 15.65 -8.44
C GLY A 48 6.23 15.21 -7.82
N PRO A 49 6.84 16.07 -6.99
CA PRO A 49 8.03 15.72 -6.21
C PRO A 49 7.70 14.72 -5.09
N PRO A 50 8.68 13.92 -4.63
CA PRO A 50 8.48 13.07 -3.47
C PRO A 50 8.21 13.92 -2.22
N PHE A 51 7.45 13.37 -1.29
CA PHE A 51 7.08 14.02 -0.03
C PHE A 51 7.31 13.06 1.13
N SER A 52 7.57 13.62 2.31
CA SER A 52 7.90 12.83 3.50
C SER A 52 7.21 13.39 4.73
N ASN A 53 6.71 12.49 5.57
CA ASN A 53 6.14 12.77 6.89
C ASN A 53 5.05 13.86 6.88
N VAL A 54 4.19 13.87 5.86
CA VAL A 54 3.03 14.76 5.81
C VAL A 54 2.04 14.29 6.87
N GLN A 55 1.64 15.21 7.76
CA GLN A 55 0.78 14.88 8.88
C GLN A 55 -0.66 14.58 8.43
N ALA A 56 -1.21 13.46 8.91
CA ALA A 56 -2.56 12.99 8.54
C ALA A 56 -3.54 13.00 9.72
N ASN A 57 -3.19 12.32 10.82
CA ASN A 57 -4.06 12.07 11.99
C ASN A 57 -5.41 11.43 11.63
N TRP A 58 -5.41 10.41 10.77
CA TRP A 58 -6.63 9.68 10.40
C TRP A 58 -6.97 8.65 11.48
N THR A 59 -8.16 8.77 12.06
CA THR A 59 -8.63 7.93 13.18
C THR A 59 -9.60 6.85 12.72
N VAL A 60 -9.73 5.76 13.46
CA VAL A 60 -10.69 4.70 13.12
C VAL A 60 -12.11 5.26 13.09
N GLY A 61 -12.83 4.95 12.01
CA GLY A 61 -14.17 5.44 11.74
C GLY A 61 -14.22 6.83 11.08
N SER A 62 -13.06 7.39 10.69
CA SER A 62 -13.00 8.65 9.96
C SER A 62 -12.80 8.43 8.46
N GLU A 63 -13.38 9.35 7.67
CA GLU A 63 -13.25 9.41 6.23
C GLU A 63 -13.45 10.85 5.74
N GLY A 64 -12.98 11.14 4.53
CA GLY A 64 -13.28 12.41 3.89
C GLY A 64 -12.24 12.87 2.89
N ALA A 65 -12.60 13.92 2.16
CA ALA A 65 -11.66 14.61 1.28
C ALA A 65 -10.62 15.37 2.09
N LEU A 66 -9.37 15.37 1.61
CA LEU A 66 -8.30 16.14 2.25
C LEU A 66 -8.39 17.62 1.88
N SER A 67 -7.74 18.51 2.65
CA SER A 67 -7.62 19.92 2.25
C SER A 67 -6.77 20.07 0.99
N ASN A 68 -7.02 21.09 0.16
CA ASN A 68 -6.28 21.32 -1.08
C ASN A 68 -4.76 21.30 -0.91
N ASP A 69 -4.22 21.86 0.18
CA ASP A 69 -2.77 21.88 0.43
C ASP A 69 -2.20 20.46 0.57
N VAL A 70 -2.90 19.59 1.32
CA VAL A 70 -2.53 18.18 1.48
C VAL A 70 -2.72 17.40 0.19
N GLN A 71 -3.80 17.65 -0.57
CA GLN A 71 -4.00 17.00 -1.88
C GLN A 71 -2.91 17.38 -2.88
N ASN A 72 -2.54 18.66 -2.94
CA ASN A 72 -1.48 19.15 -3.82
C ASN A 72 -0.11 18.57 -3.45
N GLN A 73 0.12 18.29 -2.17
CA GLN A 73 1.38 17.74 -1.69
C GLN A 73 1.47 16.22 -1.84
N THR A 74 0.39 15.50 -1.59
CA THR A 74 0.39 14.02 -1.46
C THR A 74 -0.29 13.31 -2.62
N ALA A 75 -0.98 14.05 -3.48
CA ALA A 75 -1.92 13.55 -4.47
C ALA A 75 -3.06 12.65 -3.91
N THR A 76 -3.17 12.48 -2.59
CA THR A 76 -4.29 11.78 -1.98
C THR A 76 -5.49 12.72 -1.93
N THR A 77 -6.61 12.33 -2.54
CA THR A 77 -7.81 13.16 -2.64
C THR A 77 -8.83 12.82 -1.56
N TRP A 78 -8.89 11.56 -1.15
CA TRP A 78 -9.83 11.04 -0.17
C TRP A 78 -9.24 9.85 0.59
N TYR A 79 -9.70 9.65 1.84
CA TYR A 79 -9.36 8.47 2.64
C TYR A 79 -10.56 7.97 3.43
N LYS A 80 -10.48 6.71 3.87
CA LYS A 80 -11.30 6.11 4.93
C LYS A 80 -10.48 5.10 5.72
N LEU A 81 -10.58 5.19 7.05
CA LEU A 81 -9.98 4.22 7.96
C LEU A 81 -11.07 3.53 8.77
N GLU A 82 -11.20 2.22 8.63
CA GLU A 82 -12.24 1.44 9.30
C GLU A 82 -11.76 0.07 9.77
N GLN A 83 -12.61 -0.62 10.54
CA GLN A 83 -12.40 -2.02 10.83
C GLN A 83 -12.61 -2.84 9.55
N ALA A 84 -11.67 -3.72 9.23
CA ALA A 84 -11.82 -4.60 8.09
C ALA A 84 -13.00 -5.57 8.29
N PRO A 85 -13.63 -6.06 7.20
CA PRO A 85 -14.68 -7.06 7.27
C PRO A 85 -14.33 -8.25 8.17
N TRP A 86 -15.30 -8.73 8.96
CA TRP A 86 -15.10 -9.68 10.06
C TRP A 86 -14.47 -11.03 9.64
N TYR A 87 -14.60 -11.40 8.37
CA TYR A 87 -14.05 -12.65 7.81
C TYR A 87 -12.59 -12.51 7.34
N ARG A 88 -11.96 -11.34 7.50
CA ARG A 88 -10.57 -11.08 7.09
C ARG A 88 -9.61 -11.34 8.25
N ILE A 89 -8.39 -11.76 7.92
CA ILE A 89 -7.30 -12.00 8.89
C ILE A 89 -6.69 -10.72 9.47
N TYR A 90 -6.93 -9.59 8.82
CA TYR A 90 -6.47 -8.26 9.24
C TYR A 90 -7.61 -7.51 9.91
N THR A 91 -7.28 -6.72 10.93
CA THR A 91 -8.26 -6.01 11.76
C THR A 91 -8.67 -4.67 11.16
N TRP A 92 -7.76 -4.01 10.43
CA TRP A 92 -7.93 -2.63 9.96
C TRP A 92 -7.82 -2.53 8.46
N ARG A 93 -8.56 -1.59 7.88
CA ARG A 93 -8.53 -1.24 6.47
C ARG A 93 -8.36 0.26 6.30
N LEU A 94 -7.30 0.65 5.59
CA LEU A 94 -7.17 1.96 5.00
C LEU A 94 -7.59 1.89 3.53
N THR A 95 -8.46 2.80 3.12
CA THR A 95 -8.88 3.00 1.73
C THR A 95 -8.46 4.41 1.32
N ILE A 96 -7.88 4.55 0.13
CA ILE A 96 -7.47 5.85 -0.41
C ILE A 96 -7.88 6.00 -1.87
N ASN A 97 -8.08 7.26 -2.26
CA ASN A 97 -8.16 7.67 -3.66
C ASN A 97 -7.03 8.66 -3.91
N VAL A 98 -6.39 8.54 -5.07
CA VAL A 98 -5.21 9.32 -5.44
C VAL A 98 -5.32 9.84 -6.87
N GLN A 99 -4.65 10.96 -7.14
CA GLN A 99 -4.63 11.60 -8.47
C GLN A 99 -3.26 11.51 -9.15
N ASP A 100 -2.31 10.81 -8.53
CA ASP A 100 -0.95 10.63 -9.03
C ASP A 100 -0.38 9.28 -8.55
N THR A 101 0.68 8.83 -9.22
CA THR A 101 1.35 7.56 -8.94
C THR A 101 2.51 7.79 -7.97
N TYR A 102 2.58 7.01 -6.89
CA TYR A 102 3.68 7.02 -5.93
C TYR A 102 3.83 5.63 -5.30
N ASP A 103 5.00 5.36 -4.74
CA ASP A 103 5.15 4.40 -3.64
C ASP A 103 4.80 5.11 -2.35
N TYR A 104 3.57 4.92 -1.89
CA TYR A 104 3.05 5.50 -0.67
C TYR A 104 3.52 4.70 0.54
N SER A 105 3.85 5.40 1.63
CA SER A 105 4.06 4.79 2.94
C SER A 105 3.16 5.47 3.97
N PHE A 106 2.36 4.67 4.67
CA PHE A 106 1.45 5.10 5.73
C PHE A 106 1.98 4.65 7.07
N THR A 107 2.31 5.59 7.95
CA THR A 107 2.81 5.29 9.29
C THR A 107 1.69 5.44 10.30
N ASP A 108 1.47 4.39 11.10
CA ASP A 108 0.51 4.41 12.19
C ASP A 108 1.11 4.93 13.50
N LYS A 109 0.27 5.04 14.52
CA LYS A 109 0.67 5.60 15.82
C LYS A 109 1.42 4.61 16.70
N SER A 110 1.39 3.31 16.42
CA SER A 110 2.33 2.34 17.01
C SER A 110 3.74 2.46 16.43
N GLY A 111 3.88 3.11 15.27
CA GLY A 111 5.16 3.30 14.57
C GLY A 111 5.42 2.30 13.45
N ASP A 112 4.42 1.49 13.08
CA ASP A 112 4.48 0.62 11.90
C ASP A 112 4.23 1.42 10.64
N SER A 113 4.80 0.96 9.52
CA SER A 113 4.59 1.58 8.21
C SER A 113 4.20 0.56 7.15
N TYR A 114 3.24 0.93 6.32
CA TYR A 114 2.65 0.08 5.28
C TYR A 114 2.88 0.73 3.90
N ARG A 115 3.52 0.00 2.99
CA ARG A 115 3.81 0.47 1.62
C ARG A 115 2.67 0.13 0.68
N LEU A 116 2.38 1.03 -0.26
CA LEU A 116 1.38 0.84 -1.29
C LEU A 116 1.89 1.45 -2.60
N ASN A 117 2.19 0.59 -3.56
CA ASN A 117 2.58 0.99 -4.90
C ASN A 117 1.33 1.33 -5.74
N VAL A 118 1.08 2.62 -5.93
CA VAL A 118 0.04 3.11 -6.82
C VAL A 118 0.65 3.27 -8.21
N LEU A 119 0.35 2.34 -9.11
CA LEU A 119 0.92 2.26 -10.45
C LEU A 119 -0.01 2.85 -11.52
N THR A 120 -1.32 2.84 -11.24
CA THR A 120 -2.32 3.47 -12.10
C THR A 120 -3.28 4.29 -11.24
N LEU A 121 -3.90 5.29 -11.88
CA LEU A 121 -4.92 6.13 -11.26
C LEU A 121 -6.26 5.39 -11.22
N SER A 122 -6.30 4.22 -10.57
CA SER A 122 -7.56 3.56 -10.27
C SER A 122 -8.31 4.36 -9.23
N GLU A 123 -9.64 4.26 -9.24
CA GLU A 123 -10.47 5.04 -8.31
C GLU A 123 -10.22 4.70 -6.84
N THR A 124 -9.77 3.48 -6.50
CA THR A 124 -9.63 3.07 -5.10
C THR A 124 -8.53 2.04 -4.86
N HIS A 125 -7.74 2.29 -3.80
CA HIS A 125 -6.70 1.41 -3.30
C HIS A 125 -6.93 1.07 -1.83
N TYR A 126 -6.44 -0.10 -1.43
CA TYR A 126 -6.64 -0.64 -0.09
C TYR A 126 -5.33 -1.10 0.54
N VAL A 127 -5.27 -0.91 1.86
CA VAL A 127 -4.27 -1.52 2.75
C VAL A 127 -5.02 -2.19 3.89
N ASP A 128 -4.94 -3.52 3.98
CA ASP A 128 -5.44 -4.29 5.13
C ASP A 128 -4.24 -4.63 6.04
N TYR A 129 -4.34 -4.32 7.34
CA TYR A 129 -3.23 -4.48 8.28
C TYR A 129 -3.70 -4.77 9.72
N ASN A 130 -2.75 -5.14 10.57
CA ASN A 130 -2.93 -5.24 12.01
C ASN A 130 -2.09 -4.18 12.72
N SER A 131 -2.65 -3.59 13.77
CA SER A 131 -1.99 -2.55 14.56
C SER A 131 -2.62 -2.47 15.95
N SER A 132 -1.79 -2.14 16.94
CA SER A 132 -2.23 -1.85 18.31
C SER A 132 -2.76 -0.41 18.48
N ASP A 133 -2.36 0.51 17.61
CA ASP A 133 -2.91 1.87 17.51
C ASP A 133 -2.99 2.29 16.03
N PRO A 134 -4.08 1.91 15.32
CA PRO A 134 -4.21 2.01 13.86
C PRO A 134 -4.36 3.44 13.32
N THR A 135 -4.26 4.45 14.19
CA THR A 135 -4.36 5.85 13.76
C THR A 135 -3.20 6.17 12.81
N ILE A 136 -3.48 6.54 11.55
CA ILE A 136 -2.44 6.95 10.61
C ILE A 136 -1.99 8.37 10.95
N VAL A 137 -0.73 8.52 11.35
CA VAL A 137 -0.16 9.79 11.81
C VAL A 137 0.56 10.53 10.70
N SER A 138 1.16 9.81 9.75
CA SER A 138 1.88 10.42 8.63
C SER A 138 1.84 9.63 7.35
N ILE A 139 2.01 10.35 6.23
CA ILE A 139 2.06 9.81 4.88
C ILE A 139 3.34 10.30 4.22
N SER A 140 4.01 9.41 3.51
CA SER A 140 5.12 9.73 2.62
C SER A 140 4.85 9.16 1.23
N GLY A 141 5.47 9.73 0.21
CA GLY A 141 5.39 9.25 -1.16
C GLY A 141 6.72 9.46 -1.85
N ASN A 142 7.29 8.35 -2.33
CA ASN A 142 8.49 8.38 -3.15
C ASN A 142 8.12 8.17 -4.61
N TRP A 143 8.96 8.67 -5.52
CA TRP A 143 8.86 8.26 -6.91
C TRP A 143 8.91 6.74 -7.01
N LEU A 144 8.19 6.20 -7.99
CA LEU A 144 8.30 4.82 -8.42
C LEU A 144 9.67 4.63 -9.09
N GLY A 145 10.73 4.57 -8.28
CA GLY A 145 12.12 4.61 -8.73
C GLY A 145 12.82 3.28 -8.51
N TRP A 146 13.09 2.56 -9.62
CA TRP A 146 14.13 1.54 -9.86
C TRP A 146 14.32 0.34 -8.89
N GLU A 147 13.77 0.33 -7.67
CA GLU A 147 13.80 -0.86 -6.80
C GLU A 147 12.91 -2.00 -7.31
N ILE A 148 11.90 -1.71 -8.15
CA ILE A 148 11.11 -2.75 -8.83
C ILE A 148 11.94 -3.51 -9.88
N VAL A 149 13.01 -2.91 -10.43
CA VAL A 149 13.93 -3.62 -11.34
C VAL A 149 14.90 -4.55 -10.56
N GLY A 150 15.11 -4.27 -9.27
CA GLY A 150 16.04 -5.03 -8.41
C GLY A 150 15.54 -6.39 -7.96
N GLN A 151 14.23 -6.62 -7.88
CA GLN A 151 13.67 -7.90 -7.41
C GLN A 151 13.67 -9.02 -8.46
N ILE A 152 13.95 -8.73 -9.74
CA ILE A 152 14.18 -9.76 -10.77
C ILE A 152 15.67 -10.16 -10.86
N ALA A 153 16.58 -9.39 -10.23
CA ALA A 153 18.02 -9.55 -10.41
C ALA A 153 18.79 -10.15 -9.21
N LEU A 154 18.13 -10.75 -8.22
CA LEU A 154 18.82 -11.46 -7.12
C LEU A 154 18.22 -12.84 -6.84
N SER A 155 18.09 -13.66 -7.90
CA SER A 155 18.40 -15.08 -7.72
C SER A 155 19.92 -15.22 -7.74
N PRO A 156 20.60 -15.60 -6.64
CA PRO A 156 22.00 -15.96 -6.72
C PRO A 156 22.08 -17.21 -7.60
N ARG A 157 22.48 -17.01 -8.87
CA ARG A 157 22.81 -18.13 -9.75
C ARG A 157 23.97 -18.84 -9.08
N ARG A 158 23.66 -20.04 -8.58
CA ARG A 158 24.60 -21.01 -8.01
C ARG A 158 25.93 -20.97 -8.76
N GLU A 159 26.98 -20.89 -7.96
CA GLU A 159 28.36 -21.10 -8.33
C GLU A 159 28.50 -22.18 -9.42
N TRP A 160 29.13 -21.81 -10.52
CA TRP A 160 29.96 -22.73 -11.29
C TRP A 160 31.33 -22.06 -11.40
N GLY A 161 32.27 -22.63 -10.65
CA GLY A 161 33.64 -22.14 -10.57
C GLY A 161 34.41 -22.28 -11.88
N ASN A 162 35.57 -21.61 -11.90
CA ASN A 162 36.75 -21.86 -12.71
C ASN A 162 37.85 -20.98 -12.08
N ARG A 163 38.82 -21.48 -11.28
CA ARG A 163 40.10 -22.08 -11.75
C ARG A 163 40.38 -21.68 -13.20
N TRP A 164 41.43 -20.91 -13.51
CA TRP A 164 42.83 -21.25 -13.30
C TRP A 164 43.73 -20.00 -13.31
N LEU A 165 44.95 -20.22 -12.79
CA LEU A 165 46.23 -19.54 -13.01
C LEU A 165 46.31 -18.48 -14.13
#